data_AF-A0A1X2GAS7-F1
#
_entry.id   AF-A0A1X2GAS7-F1
#
_cell.length_a   1.000
_cell.length_b   1.000
_cell.length_c   1.000
_cell.angle_alpha   90.00
_cell.angle_beta   90.00
_cell.angle_gamma   90.00
#
_symmetry.space_group_name_H-M   'P 1'
#
loop_
_entity.id
_entity.type
_entity.pdbx_description
1 polymer ?
#
loop_
_entity_poly.entity_id
_entity_poly.type
_entity_poly.pdbx_seq_one_letter_code
_entity_poly.pdbx_strand_id
1 'polypeptide(L)'
;LPPIMDFVGRVFEGCPMPAAVPVFALLYLLRLKQRLPPNAQGAVDTPHRLLLASLLISSKYLCEVGTHLTSAMIARNVAPWYDAQDINRMERSLLQMLGFDLWVSPLELNQFIARYGHSLQLRL
;
A
#
# COMPACT_ATOMS: atom_id res chain seq x y z
N LEU A 1 10.73 4.11 14.53
CA LEU A 1 9.46 3.56 14.00
C LEU A 1 9.12 2.29 14.75
N PRO A 2 7.83 1.99 14.99
CA PRO A 2 7.44 0.73 15.60
C PRO A 2 7.73 -0.46 14.66
N PRO A 3 7.79 -1.69 15.19
CA PRO A 3 7.84 -2.91 14.38
C PRO A 3 6.77 -2.89 13.28
N ILE A 4 7.07 -3.48 12.12
CA ILE A 4 6.18 -3.37 10.95
C ILE A 4 4.77 -3.93 11.22
N MET A 5 4.65 -5.00 12.01
CA MET A 5 3.34 -5.59 12.34
C MET A 5 2.50 -4.66 13.21
N ASP A 6 3.10 -4.03 14.22
CA ASP A 6 2.41 -3.05 15.07
C ASP A 6 2.02 -1.81 14.26
N PHE A 7 2.87 -1.42 13.31
CA PHE A 7 2.58 -0.32 12.40
C PHE A 7 1.41 -0.62 11.48
N VAL A 8 1.36 -1.83 10.90
CA VAL A 8 0.23 -2.30 10.09
C VAL A 8 -1.06 -2.26 10.92
N GLY A 9 -1.05 -2.81 12.14
CA GLY A 9 -2.21 -2.77 13.04
C GLY A 9 -2.74 -1.35 13.24
N ARG A 10 -1.85 -0.41 13.63
CA ARG A 10 -2.21 1.01 13.79
C ARG A 10 -2.79 1.63 12.52
N VAL A 11 -2.22 1.33 11.35
CA VAL A 11 -2.72 1.88 10.07
C VAL A 11 -4.14 1.39 9.80
N PHE A 12 -4.40 0.09 9.96
CA PHE A 12 -5.70 -0.50 9.67
C PHE A 12 -6.79 -0.10 10.68
N GLU A 13 -6.44 0.11 11.95
CA GLU A 13 -7.38 0.60 12.97
C GLU A 13 -7.81 2.05 12.74
N GLY A 14 -6.88 2.92 12.31
CA GLY A 14 -7.15 4.36 12.16
C GLY A 14 -7.51 4.81 10.75
N CYS A 15 -7.49 3.92 9.75
CA CYS A 15 -7.82 4.21 8.36
C CYS A 15 -8.83 3.18 7.83
N PRO A 16 -10.15 3.42 7.95
CA PRO A 16 -11.15 2.51 7.41
C PRO A 16 -11.05 2.46 5.88
N MET A 17 -11.00 1.24 5.33
CA MET A 17 -10.89 1.02 3.89
C MET A 17 -11.53 -0.33 3.50
N PRO A 18 -12.07 -0.45 2.27
CA PRO A 18 -12.57 -1.73 1.76
C PRO A 18 -11.45 -2.77 1.66
N ALA A 19 -11.80 -4.06 1.80
CA ALA A 19 -10.85 -5.18 1.68
C ALA A 19 -10.10 -5.23 0.33
N ALA A 20 -10.66 -4.66 -0.74
CA ALA A 20 -10.00 -4.55 -2.04
C ALA A 20 -8.75 -3.65 -2.01
N VAL A 21 -8.73 -2.61 -1.16
CA VAL A 21 -7.61 -1.66 -1.05
C VAL A 21 -6.30 -2.35 -0.65
N PRO A 22 -6.22 -3.10 0.46
CA PRO A 22 -4.98 -3.79 0.84
C PRO A 22 -4.61 -4.90 -0.15
N VAL A 23 -5.57 -5.54 -0.82
CA VAL A 23 -5.28 -6.52 -1.88
C VAL A 23 -4.54 -5.86 -3.05
N PHE A 24 -5.05 -4.72 -3.54
CA PHE A 24 -4.38 -3.96 -4.59
C PHE A 24 -3.03 -3.41 -4.13
N ALA A 25 -2.94 -2.99 -2.87
CA ALA A 25 -1.70 -2.48 -2.29
C ALA A 25 -0.61 -3.56 -2.32
N LEU A 26 -0.95 -4.80 -1.94
CA LEU A 26 -0.04 -5.95 -2.00
C LEU A 26 0.35 -6.32 -3.44
N LEU A 27 -0.60 -6.25 -4.39
CA LEU A 27 -0.31 -6.44 -5.82
C LEU A 27 0.71 -5.41 -6.32
N TYR A 28 0.54 -4.14 -5.98
CA TYR A 28 1.51 -3.10 -6.33
C TYR A 28 2.90 -3.34 -5.72
N LEU A 29 2.96 -3.82 -4.48
CA LEU A 29 4.23 -4.20 -3.85
C LEU A 29 4.89 -5.42 -4.51
N LEU A 30 4.10 -6.39 -4.98
CA LEU A 30 4.62 -7.53 -5.76
C LEU A 30 5.17 -7.09 -7.11
N ARG A 31 4.47 -6.20 -7.82
CA ARG A 31 4.96 -5.61 -9.08
C ARG A 31 6.26 -4.86 -8.86
N LEU A 32 6.33 -4.07 -7.79
CA LEU A 32 7.56 -3.38 -7.41
C LEU A 32 8.69 -4.37 -7.19
N LYS A 33 8.45 -5.44 -6.42
CA LYS A 33 9.45 -6.48 -6.15
C LYS A 33 10.00 -7.12 -7.44
N GLN A 34 9.16 -7.30 -8.46
CA GLN A 34 9.59 -7.84 -9.76
C GLN A 34 10.42 -6.86 -10.61
N ARG A 35 10.23 -5.56 -10.41
CA ARG A 35 10.97 -4.50 -11.12
C ARG A 35 12.28 -4.11 -10.45
N LEU A 36 12.45 -4.44 -9.17
CA LEU A 36 13.66 -4.13 -8.44
C LEU A 36 14.82 -5.03 -8.89
N PRO A 37 16.05 -4.49 -8.98
CA PRO A 37 17.23 -5.31 -9.21
C PRO A 37 17.43 -6.32 -8.06
N PRO A 38 18.06 -7.48 -8.31
CA PRO A 38 18.23 -8.54 -7.31
C PRO A 38 18.98 -8.08 -6.05
N ASN A 39 19.80 -7.03 -6.17
CA ASN A 39 20.59 -6.46 -5.07
C ASN A 39 19.97 -5.16 -4.50
N ALA A 40 18.71 -4.86 -4.81
CA ALA A 40 18.03 -3.70 -4.23
C ALA A 40 17.97 -3.84 -2.71
N GLN A 41 18.47 -2.81 -2.00
CA GLN A 41 18.39 -2.72 -0.55
C GLN A 41 17.62 -1.46 -0.18
N GLY A 42 16.63 -1.62 0.69
CA GLY A 42 15.90 -0.51 1.30
C GLY A 42 16.55 -0.07 2.61
N ALA A 43 16.24 1.15 3.03
CA ALA A 43 16.47 1.59 4.40
C ALA A 43 15.50 0.88 5.37
N VAL A 44 15.79 0.96 6.67
CA VAL A 44 15.01 0.31 7.76
C VAL A 44 13.52 0.69 7.72
N ASP A 45 13.21 1.90 7.26
CA ASP A 45 11.86 2.44 7.17
C ASP A 45 11.18 2.23 5.81
N THR A 46 11.90 1.66 4.84
CA THR A 46 11.38 1.41 3.48
C THR A 46 10.11 0.56 3.48
N PRO A 47 9.99 -0.53 4.27
CA PRO A 47 8.74 -1.29 4.33
C PRO A 47 7.53 -0.44 4.76
N HIS A 48 7.70 0.43 5.76
CA HIS A 48 6.65 1.33 6.24
C HIS A 48 6.24 2.33 5.16
N ARG A 49 7.22 2.94 4.49
CA ARG A 49 6.96 3.90 3.40
C ARG A 49 6.22 3.26 2.24
N LEU A 50 6.66 2.06 1.84
CA LEU A 50 6.05 1.31 0.76
C LEU A 50 4.62 0.90 1.09
N LEU A 51 4.35 0.47 2.33
CA LEU A 51 2.99 0.17 2.81
C LEU A 51 2.07 1.39 2.73
N LEU A 52 2.50 2.54 3.26
CA LEU A 52 1.67 3.75 3.25
C LEU A 52 1.38 4.23 1.82
N ALA A 53 2.41 4.26 0.98
CA ALA A 53 2.26 4.66 -0.41
C ALA A 53 1.34 3.72 -1.19
N SER A 54 1.50 2.40 -1.03
CA SER A 54 0.68 1.43 -1.76
C SER A 54 -0.78 1.50 -1.31
N LEU A 55 -1.07 1.61 -0.02
CA LEU A 55 -2.44 1.80 0.49
C LEU A 55 -3.09 3.09 -0.01
N LEU A 56 -2.35 4.20 -0.01
CA LEU A 56 -2.86 5.48 -0.49
C LEU A 56 -3.21 5.42 -1.98
N ILE A 57 -2.29 4.89 -2.81
CA ILE A 57 -2.50 4.73 -4.25
C ILE A 57 -3.69 3.81 -4.52
N SER A 58 -3.74 2.63 -3.88
CA SER A 58 -4.83 1.68 -4.08
C SER A 58 -6.18 2.24 -3.64
N SER A 59 -6.22 3.01 -2.55
CA SER A 59 -7.45 3.65 -2.10
C SER A 59 -7.93 4.72 -3.07
N LYS A 60 -7.03 5.60 -3.55
CA LYS A 60 -7.38 6.60 -4.57
C LYS A 60 -7.81 5.99 -5.89
N TYR A 61 -7.27 4.81 -6.23
CA TYR A 61 -7.59 4.11 -7.47
C TYR A 61 -8.96 3.41 -7.43
N LEU A 62 -9.33 2.82 -6.28
CA LEU A 62 -10.53 2.00 -6.15
C LEU A 62 -11.75 2.71 -5.58
N CYS A 63 -11.54 3.66 -4.66
CA CYS A 63 -12.64 4.27 -3.93
C CYS A 63 -13.22 5.46 -4.71
N GLU A 64 -14.49 5.75 -4.46
CA GLU A 64 -15.16 6.92 -5.03
C GLU A 64 -14.53 8.23 -4.51
N VAL A 65 -14.80 9.32 -5.22
CA VAL A 65 -14.34 10.66 -4.82
C VAL A 65 -14.88 10.99 -3.43
N GLY A 66 -13.97 11.37 -2.52
CA GLY A 66 -14.30 11.73 -1.13
C GLY A 66 -14.34 10.55 -0.15
N THR A 67 -14.25 9.30 -0.61
CA THR A 67 -14.18 8.12 0.28
C THR A 67 -12.79 7.48 0.35
N HIS A 68 -11.86 7.92 -0.51
CA HIS A 68 -10.48 7.46 -0.50
C HIS A 68 -9.66 8.03 0.67
N LEU A 69 -8.62 7.30 1.06
CA LEU A 69 -7.63 7.77 2.01
C LEU A 69 -6.93 9.02 1.49
N THR A 70 -6.67 9.97 2.38
CA THR A 70 -5.85 11.16 2.08
C THR A 70 -4.53 11.10 2.83
N SER A 71 -3.51 11.77 2.31
CA SER A 71 -2.21 11.86 2.99
C SER A 71 -2.33 12.52 4.37
N ALA A 72 -3.24 13.48 4.54
CA ALA A 72 -3.54 14.09 5.84
C ALA A 72 -4.16 13.10 6.84
N MET A 73 -5.10 12.26 6.40
CA MET A 73 -5.70 11.22 7.24
C MET A 73 -4.66 10.20 7.70
N ILE A 74 -3.84 9.71 6.76
CA ILE A 74 -2.77 8.76 7.08
C ILE A 74 -1.75 9.42 8.03
N ALA A 75 -1.29 10.65 7.74
CA ALA A 75 -0.33 11.39 8.57
C ALA A 75 -0.81 11.52 10.01
N ARG A 76 -2.07 11.91 10.21
CA ARG A 76 -2.67 12.02 11.55
C ARG A 76 -2.64 10.69 12.30
N ASN A 77 -2.83 9.58 11.60
CA ASN A 77 -2.85 8.25 12.21
C ASN A 77 -1.44 7.71 12.53
N VAL A 78 -0.44 8.07 11.73
CA VAL A 78 0.96 7.61 11.91
C VAL A 78 1.87 8.68 12.53
N ALA A 79 1.31 9.75 13.08
CA ALA A 79 2.08 10.74 13.80
C ALA A 79 2.76 10.11 15.04
N PRO A 80 3.98 10.55 15.41
CA PRO A 80 4.75 11.64 14.80
C PRO A 80 5.75 11.19 13.73
N TRP A 81 5.64 9.96 13.16
CA TRP A 81 6.71 9.42 12.30
C TRP A 81 6.75 10.03 10.90
N TYR A 82 5.60 10.39 10.34
CA TYR A 82 5.49 10.96 8.99
C TYR A 82 4.43 12.04 8.94
N ASP A 83 4.74 13.12 8.23
CA ASP A 83 3.75 14.14 7.92
C ASP A 83 3.09 13.90 6.55
N ALA A 84 2.12 14.75 6.20
CA ALA A 84 1.42 14.63 4.92
C ALA A 84 2.35 14.87 3.71
N GLN A 85 3.41 15.67 3.86
CA GLN A 85 4.37 15.91 2.78
C GLN A 85 5.23 14.67 2.53
N ASP A 86 5.68 14.00 3.60
CA ASP A 86 6.40 12.73 3.52
C ASP A 86 5.56 11.70 2.77
N ILE A 87 4.29 11.52 3.17
CA ILE A 87 3.39 10.56 2.54
C ILE A 87 3.16 10.90 1.07
N ASN A 88 2.99 12.18 0.72
CA ASN A 88 2.88 12.60 -0.69
C ASN A 88 4.16 12.28 -1.49
N ARG A 89 5.35 12.42 -0.88
CA ARG A 89 6.62 12.04 -1.52
C ARG A 89 6.71 10.52 -1.71
N MET A 90 6.29 9.73 -0.72
CA MET A 90 6.26 8.26 -0.81
C MET A 90 5.34 7.80 -1.93
N GLU A 91 4.13 8.37 -2.03
CA GLU A 91 3.17 8.10 -3.11
C GLU A 91 3.79 8.36 -4.49
N ARG A 92 4.35 9.57 -4.70
CA ARG A 92 4.96 9.94 -5.99
C ARG A 92 6.12 9.01 -6.35
N SER A 93 6.96 8.68 -5.38
CA SER A 93 8.09 7.77 -5.58
C SER A 93 7.63 6.37 -6.01
N LEU A 94 6.62 5.82 -5.33
CA LEU A 94 6.07 4.50 -5.68
C LEU A 94 5.39 4.53 -7.06
N LEU A 95 4.64 5.58 -7.39
CA LEU A 95 4.04 5.74 -8.73
C LEU A 95 5.09 5.75 -9.84
N GLN A 96 6.22 6.43 -9.63
CA GLN A 96 7.33 6.44 -10.58
C GLN A 96 7.95 5.04 -10.74
N MET A 97 8.16 4.30 -9.65
CA MET A 97 8.70 2.93 -9.71
C MET A 97 7.72 1.96 -10.40
N LEU A 98 6.42 2.16 -10.21
CA LEU A 98 5.36 1.43 -10.91
C LEU A 98 5.17 1.90 -12.35
N GLY A 99 5.86 2.96 -12.79
CA GLY A 99 5.68 3.53 -14.12
C GLY A 99 4.22 3.91 -14.40
N PHE A 100 3.48 4.30 -13.35
CA PHE A 100 2.05 4.61 -13.39
C PHE A 100 1.13 3.47 -13.89
N ASP A 101 1.64 2.23 -13.92
CA ASP A 101 0.85 1.05 -14.28
C ASP A 101 0.05 0.54 -13.07
N LEU A 102 -1.15 1.12 -12.91
CA LEU A 102 -2.07 0.85 -11.81
C LEU A 102 -3.21 -0.11 -12.17
N TRP A 103 -3.40 -0.38 -13.46
CA TRP A 103 -4.44 -1.28 -13.93
C TRP A 103 -4.18 -2.70 -13.45
N VAL A 104 -5.16 -3.32 -12.81
CA VAL A 104 -5.11 -4.73 -12.38
C VAL A 104 -6.15 -5.51 -13.16
N SER A 105 -5.71 -6.51 -13.90
CA SER A 105 -6.64 -7.35 -14.66
C SER A 105 -7.38 -8.35 -13.73
N PRO A 106 -8.61 -8.77 -14.08
CA PRO A 106 -9.30 -9.82 -13.33
C PRO A 106 -8.49 -11.12 -13.23
N LEU A 107 -7.72 -11.45 -14.27
CA LEU A 107 -6.85 -12.62 -14.29
C LEU A 107 -5.74 -12.52 -13.24
N GLU A 108 -5.05 -11.39 -13.18
CA GLU A 108 -3.99 -11.14 -12.20
C GLU A 108 -4.54 -11.14 -10.77
N LEU A 109 -5.71 -10.53 -10.56
CA LEU A 109 -6.38 -10.55 -9.27
C LEU A 109 -6.73 -11.99 -8.84
N ASN A 110 -7.31 -12.78 -9.75
CA ASN A 110 -7.63 -14.19 -9.48
C ASN A 110 -6.38 -15.02 -9.18
N GLN A 111 -5.27 -14.79 -9.91
CA GLN A 111 -4.00 -15.46 -9.64
C GLN A 111 -3.45 -15.09 -8.26
N PHE A 112 -3.55 -13.81 -7.87
CA PHE A 112 -3.14 -13.36 -6.55
C PHE A 112 -3.98 -14.01 -5.44
N ILE A 113 -5.30 -14.03 -5.58
CA ILE A 113 -6.22 -14.66 -4.64
C ILE A 113 -5.96 -16.17 -4.56
N ALA A 114 -5.77 -16.85 -5.68
CA ALA A 114 -5.46 -18.27 -5.69
C ALA A 114 -4.14 -18.58 -4.96
N ARG A 115 -3.14 -17.71 -5.11
CA ARG A 115 -1.80 -17.91 -4.51
C ARG A 115 -1.73 -17.55 -3.03
N TYR A 116 -2.40 -16.47 -2.61
CA TYR A 116 -2.24 -15.89 -1.27
C TYR A 116 -3.53 -15.86 -0.45
N GLY A 117 -4.68 -16.17 -1.04
CA GLY A 117 -6.00 -16.07 -0.40
C GLY A 117 -6.13 -16.91 0.87
N HIS A 118 -5.54 -18.11 0.89
CA HIS A 118 -5.51 -18.95 2.09
C HIS A 118 -4.75 -18.31 3.27
N SER A 119 -3.66 -17.59 2.99
CA SER A 119 -2.88 -16.89 4.02
C SER A 119 -3.52 -15.59 4.47
N LEU A 120 -4.30 -14.94 3.59
CA LEU A 120 -4.91 -13.64 3.86
C LEU A 120 -6.29 -13.73 4.54
N GLN A 121 -6.84 -14.94 4.72
CA GLN A 121 -8.17 -15.18 5.31
C GLN A 121 -9.28 -14.29 4.69
N LEU A 122 -9.12 -13.91 3.42
CA LEU A 122 -10.07 -13.07 2.71
C LEU A 122 -11.37 -13.88 2.52
N ARG A 123 -12.40 -13.57 3.32
CA ARG A 123 -13.77 -13.96 3.01
C ARG A 123 -14.28 -12.96 1.97
N LEU A 124 -14.07 -13.27 0.70
CA LEU A 124 -14.76 -12.63 -0.41
C LEU A 124 -16.19 -13.21 -0.52
#